data_AF-A0A815DWB3-F1
#
_entry.id   AF-A0A815DWB3-F1
#
_cell.length_a   1.000
_cell.length_b   1.000
_cell.length_c   1.000
_cell.angle_alpha   90.00
_cell.angle_beta   90.00
_cell.angle_gamma   90.00
#
_symmetry.space_group_name_H-M   'P 1'
#
loop_
_entity.id
_entity.type
_entity.pdbx_description
1 polymer ?
#
loop_
_entity_poly.entity_id
_entity_poly.type
_entity_poly.pdbx_seq_one_letter_code
_entity_poly.pdbx_strand_id
1 'polypeptide(L)'
;AVIIATTVIFASNSPLLVFETIIDVKSATGNLTQTCVIINADLTTYINYILRPVLLGILPGTILSITGWLTYRHINSIAGIQIRGTFQRSLTSMILLQIVAVFIPIIPFSTVAIYQLITSSVVKSSYRLAQEALALNVTNIILYVSYASNFYIYLMSSSSYRRDFLKLILFCYHRDYTNNRVGTMTREQHEMNTASITRQLPRPVN
;
A
#
# COMPACT_ATOMS: atom_id res chain seq x y z
N ALA A 1 -8.03 3.84 15.67
CA ALA A 1 -6.57 3.89 15.84
C ALA A 1 -5.86 3.80 14.49
N VAL A 2 -5.89 2.65 13.81
CA VAL A 2 -5.19 2.48 12.52
C VAL A 2 -5.66 3.46 11.45
N ILE A 3 -6.97 3.66 11.29
CA ILE A 3 -7.53 4.63 10.33
C ILE A 3 -7.00 6.04 10.60
N ILE A 4 -7.00 6.47 11.87
CA ILE A 4 -6.50 7.79 12.28
C ILE A 4 -5.00 7.92 11.98
N ALA A 5 -4.21 6.88 12.27
CA ALA A 5 -2.79 6.86 11.94
C ALA A 5 -2.57 6.96 10.43
N THR A 6 -3.33 6.21 9.62
CA THR A 6 -3.22 6.26 8.16
C THR A 6 -3.67 7.59 7.57
N THR A 7 -4.71 8.23 8.12
CA THR A 7 -5.17 9.55 7.65
C THR A 7 -4.18 10.65 8.01
N VAL A 8 -3.56 10.57 9.19
CA VAL A 8 -2.49 11.49 9.59
C VAL A 8 -1.28 11.33 8.67
N ILE A 9 -0.90 10.09 8.32
CA ILE A 9 0.17 9.83 7.35
C ILE A 9 -0.20 10.43 5.98
N PHE A 10 -1.42 10.22 5.50
CA PHE A 10 -1.83 10.77 4.20
C PHE A 10 -1.84 12.30 4.18
N ALA A 11 -2.42 12.93 5.22
CA ALA A 11 -2.49 14.38 5.34
C ALA A 11 -1.10 15.03 5.53
N SER A 12 -0.17 14.34 6.19
CA SER A 12 1.20 14.82 6.36
C SER A 12 2.05 14.73 5.08
N ASN A 13 1.71 13.81 4.16
CA ASN A 13 2.40 13.68 2.88
C ASN A 13 1.79 14.54 1.76
N SER A 14 0.57 15.07 1.91
CA SER A 14 -0.06 15.89 0.86
C SER A 14 0.71 17.17 0.49
N PRO A 15 1.39 17.89 1.41
CA PRO A 15 2.15 19.09 1.04
C PRO A 15 3.35 18.79 0.15
N LEU A 16 3.94 17.60 0.24
CA LEU A 16 5.07 17.19 -0.61
C LEU A 16 4.68 17.23 -2.10
N LEU A 17 3.44 16.85 -2.43
CA LEU A 17 2.96 16.85 -3.82
C LEU A 17 2.85 18.26 -4.43
N VAL A 18 2.69 19.30 -3.61
CA VAL A 18 2.51 20.68 -4.07
C VAL A 18 3.84 21.42 -4.21
N PHE A 19 4.84 21.06 -3.41
CA PHE A 19 6.11 21.79 -3.32
C PHE A 19 7.29 21.09 -3.98
N GLU A 20 7.07 19.92 -4.59
CA GLU A 20 8.08 19.26 -5.41
C GLU A 20 8.09 19.86 -6.82
N THR A 21 9.30 20.22 -7.28
CA THR A 21 9.53 20.64 -8.66
C THR A 21 10.57 19.74 -9.29
N ILE A 22 10.42 19.49 -10.60
CA ILE A 22 11.38 18.72 -11.37
C ILE A 22 12.45 19.68 -11.86
N ILE A 23 13.70 19.43 -11.48
CA ILE A 23 14.86 20.17 -12.00
C ILE A 23 15.79 19.21 -12.74
N ASP A 24 16.34 19.70 -13.86
CA ASP A 24 17.35 18.98 -14.63
C ASP A 24 18.73 19.21 -13.99
N VAL A 25 19.31 18.16 -13.42
CA VAL A 25 20.66 18.19 -12.83
C VAL A 25 21.62 17.50 -13.77
N LYS A 26 22.74 18.16 -14.07
CA LYS A 26 23.79 17.60 -14.91
C LYS A 26 24.55 16.52 -14.12
N SER A 27 24.45 15.27 -14.56
CA SER A 27 25.12 14.14 -13.92
C SER A 27 26.63 14.16 -14.17
N ALA A 28 27.39 13.43 -13.36
CA ALA A 28 28.84 13.25 -13.51
C ALA A 28 29.24 12.63 -14.87
N THR A 29 28.31 11.95 -15.54
CA THR A 29 28.48 11.40 -16.90
C THR A 29 28.17 12.40 -18.02
N GLY A 30 27.79 13.64 -17.68
CA GLY A 30 27.45 14.69 -18.65
C GLY A 30 26.00 14.67 -19.14
N ASN A 31 25.24 13.60 -18.86
CA ASN A 31 23.83 13.50 -19.19
C ASN A 31 22.94 14.31 -18.23
N LEU A 32 21.86 14.88 -18.73
CA LEU A 32 20.82 15.51 -17.92
C LEU A 32 20.01 14.42 -17.21
N THR A 33 20.00 14.46 -15.88
CA THR A 33 19.18 13.59 -15.05
C THR A 33 18.16 14.43 -14.31
N GLN A 34 16.88 14.08 -14.46
CA GLN A 34 15.79 14.75 -13.75
C GLN A 34 15.76 14.27 -12.30
N THR A 35 15.76 15.22 -11.38
CA THR A 35 15.62 14.94 -9.94
C THR A 35 14.52 15.82 -9.36
N CYS A 36 13.68 15.22 -8.51
CA CYS A 36 12.69 15.97 -7.73
C CYS A 36 13.40 16.62 -6.55
N VAL A 37 13.38 17.96 -6.49
CA VAL A 37 13.99 18.72 -5.40
C VAL A 37 12.96 19.66 -4.80
N ILE A 38 12.99 19.74 -3.47
CA ILE A 38 12.19 20.69 -2.69
C ILE A 38 12.92 22.03 -2.71
N ILE A 39 12.33 23.03 -3.35
CA ILE A 39 12.96 24.36 -3.51
C ILE A 39 13.06 25.09 -2.16
N ASN A 40 12.07 24.90 -1.29
CA ASN A 40 11.98 25.63 -0.03
C ASN A 40 12.86 24.97 1.06
N ALA A 41 13.94 25.66 1.45
CA ALA A 41 14.85 25.20 2.49
C ALA A 41 14.15 25.07 3.86
N ASP A 42 13.24 26.00 4.19
CA ASP A 42 12.46 25.96 5.43
C ASP A 42 11.54 24.72 5.47
N LEU A 43 10.90 24.41 4.35
CA LEU A 43 10.05 23.23 4.22
C LEU A 43 10.87 21.95 4.35
N THR A 44 12.06 21.91 3.73
CA THR A 44 13.00 20.78 3.85
C THR A 44 13.42 20.55 5.30
N THR A 45 13.71 21.63 6.02
CA THR A 45 14.05 21.57 7.45
C THR A 45 12.85 21.08 8.27
N TYR A 46 11.65 21.63 8.05
CA TYR A 46 10.44 21.16 8.72
C TYR A 46 10.18 19.66 8.49
N ILE A 47 10.33 19.19 7.25
CA ILE A 47 10.10 17.79 6.89
C ILE A 47 11.10 16.86 7.59
N ASN A 48 12.38 17.22 7.56
CA ASN A 48 13.44 16.37 8.11
C ASN A 48 13.47 16.36 9.64
N TYR A 49 13.14 17.47 10.29
CA TYR A 49 13.24 17.61 11.75
C TYR A 49 11.94 17.30 12.49
N ILE A 50 10.77 17.62 11.91
CA ILE A 50 9.47 17.49 12.59
C ILE A 50 8.65 16.39 11.94
N LEU A 51 8.42 16.46 10.62
CA LEU A 51 7.46 15.58 9.95
C LEU A 51 7.90 14.10 10.01
N ARG A 52 9.13 13.80 9.57
CA ARG A 52 9.65 12.43 9.46
C ARG A 52 9.85 11.73 10.82
N PRO A 53 10.63 12.28 11.76
CA PRO A 53 10.89 11.57 13.01
C PRO A 53 9.70 11.62 13.98
N VAL A 54 9.05 12.77 14.15
CA VAL A 54 8.00 12.95 15.16
C VAL A 54 6.67 12.43 14.65
N LEU A 55 6.23 12.94 13.48
CA LEU A 55 4.88 12.67 12.98
C LEU A 55 4.75 11.28 12.34
N LEU A 56 5.78 10.78 11.66
CA LEU A 56 5.77 9.45 11.03
C LEU A 56 6.41 8.34 11.88
N GLY A 57 7.24 8.68 12.86
CA GLY A 57 7.90 7.71 13.75
C GLY A 57 7.26 7.63 15.14
N ILE A 58 7.50 8.65 15.96
CA ILE A 58 7.16 8.64 17.39
C ILE A 58 5.64 8.63 17.62
N LEU A 59 4.91 9.51 16.94
CA LEU A 59 3.47 9.68 17.12
C LEU A 59 2.65 8.41 16.77
N PRO A 60 2.82 7.77 15.60
CA PRO A 60 2.13 6.51 15.32
C PRO A 60 2.62 5.39 16.23
N GLY A 61 3.91 5.33 16.56
CA GLY A 61 4.45 4.33 17.49
C GLY A 61 3.80 4.39 18.88
N THR A 62 3.65 5.59 19.44
CA THR A 62 3.02 5.81 20.76
C THR A 62 1.51 5.52 20.72
N ILE A 63 0.79 5.99 19.69
CA ILE A 63 -0.64 5.69 19.53
C ILE A 63 -0.86 4.18 19.41
N LEU A 64 -0.07 3.48 18.58
CA LEU A 64 -0.15 2.03 18.40
C LEU A 64 0.20 1.27 19.69
N SER A 65 1.18 1.75 20.46
CA SER A 65 1.55 1.14 21.75
C SER A 65 0.43 1.28 22.79
N ILE A 66 -0.14 2.48 22.94
CA ILE A 66 -1.25 2.74 23.87
C ILE A 66 -2.48 1.92 23.48
N THR A 67 -2.83 1.94 22.19
CA THR A 67 -4.01 1.23 21.69
C THR A 67 -3.83 -0.28 21.75
N GLY A 68 -2.64 -0.79 21.46
CA GLY A 68 -2.28 -2.20 21.64
C GLY A 68 -2.38 -2.63 23.10
N TRP A 69 -1.87 -1.82 24.04
CA TRP A 69 -1.96 -2.10 25.47
C TRP A 69 -3.40 -2.10 25.99
N LEU A 70 -4.19 -1.09 25.62
CA LEU A 70 -5.63 -1.03 25.95
C LEU A 70 -6.39 -2.24 25.40
N THR A 71 -6.07 -2.63 24.16
CA THR A 71 -6.66 -3.79 23.50
C THR A 71 -6.32 -5.08 24.24
N TYR A 72 -5.05 -5.25 24.62
CA TYR A 72 -4.60 -6.39 25.41
C TYR A 72 -5.32 -6.48 26.77
N ARG A 73 -5.42 -5.35 27.49
CA ARG A 73 -6.13 -5.30 28.78
C ARG A 73 -7.61 -5.63 28.64
N HIS A 74 -8.24 -5.14 27.57
CA HIS A 74 -9.65 -5.40 27.29
C HIS A 74 -9.91 -6.89 27.01
N ILE A 75 -9.06 -7.55 26.21
CA ILE A 75 -9.15 -9.00 25.97
C ILE A 75 -9.03 -9.78 27.28
N ASN A 76 -8.05 -9.43 28.11
CA ASN A 76 -7.81 -10.15 29.36
C ASN A 76 -8.98 -10.00 30.35
N SER A 77 -9.65 -8.84 30.34
CA SER A 77 -10.86 -8.60 31.15
C SER A 77 -12.09 -9.38 30.64
N ILE A 78 -12.20 -9.61 29.33
CA ILE A 78 -13.36 -10.28 28.72
C ILE A 78 -13.20 -11.81 28.71
N ALA A 79 -11.97 -12.32 28.83
CA ALA A 79 -11.68 -13.76 28.83
C ALA A 79 -12.48 -14.55 29.89
N GLY A 80 -12.95 -13.91 30.96
CA GLY A 80 -13.80 -14.53 31.99
C GLY A 80 -15.30 -14.65 31.66
N ILE A 81 -15.82 -13.98 30.62
CA ILE A 81 -17.26 -13.94 30.30
C ILE A 81 -17.50 -14.63 28.95
N GLN A 82 -17.60 -15.96 28.98
CA GLN A 82 -17.18 -16.87 27.91
C GLN A 82 -18.14 -17.08 26.71
N ILE A 83 -19.27 -16.36 26.57
CA ILE A 83 -20.35 -16.82 25.65
C ILE A 83 -20.62 -15.89 24.44
N ARG A 84 -20.11 -14.65 24.39
CA ARG A 84 -20.38 -13.70 23.27
C ARG A 84 -19.21 -13.45 22.30
N GLY A 85 -18.06 -14.09 22.48
CA GLY A 85 -16.77 -13.50 22.08
C GLY A 85 -16.04 -14.00 20.83
N THR A 86 -16.52 -14.97 20.03
CA THR A 86 -15.71 -15.50 18.90
C THR A 86 -15.47 -14.47 17.79
N PHE A 87 -16.50 -13.70 17.43
CA PHE A 87 -16.37 -12.61 16.46
C PHE A 87 -15.47 -11.48 16.98
N GLN A 88 -15.67 -11.05 18.22
CA GLN A 88 -14.83 -10.01 18.84
C GLN A 88 -13.38 -10.46 18.96
N ARG A 89 -13.12 -11.71 19.38
CA ARG A 89 -11.76 -12.27 19.47
C ARG A 89 -11.06 -12.32 18.11
N SER A 90 -11.78 -12.66 17.03
CA SER A 90 -11.23 -12.62 15.67
C SER A 90 -10.87 -11.20 15.26
N LEU A 91 -11.76 -10.23 15.52
CA LEU A 91 -11.53 -8.82 15.18
C LEU A 91 -10.37 -8.24 15.99
N THR A 92 -10.25 -8.58 17.27
CA THR A 92 -9.15 -8.11 18.10
C THR A 92 -7.82 -8.75 17.72
N SER A 93 -7.80 -10.05 17.40
CA SER A 93 -6.59 -10.71 16.88
C SER A 93 -6.12 -10.08 15.57
N MET A 94 -7.05 -9.66 14.71
CA MET A 94 -6.72 -8.96 13.47
C MET A 94 -6.06 -7.60 13.73
N ILE A 95 -6.64 -6.80 14.65
CA ILE A 95 -6.09 -5.49 15.02
C ILE A 95 -4.69 -5.64 15.63
N LEU A 96 -4.48 -6.64 16.49
CA LEU A 96 -3.16 -6.90 17.07
C LEU A 96 -2.12 -7.28 16.01
N LEU A 97 -2.48 -8.16 15.06
CA LEU A 97 -1.60 -8.49 13.93
C LEU A 97 -1.26 -7.25 13.09
N GLN A 98 -2.25 -6.39 12.85
CA GLN A 98 -2.06 -5.14 12.12
C GLN A 98 -1.13 -4.18 12.85
N ILE A 99 -1.28 -4.04 14.18
CA ILE A 99 -0.38 -3.23 15.01
C ILE A 99 1.06 -3.77 14.89
N VAL A 100 1.26 -5.07 15.07
CA VAL A 100 2.60 -5.69 14.99
C VAL A 100 3.23 -5.52 13.60
N ALA A 101 2.44 -5.74 12.54
CA ALA A 101 2.92 -5.64 11.17
C ALA A 101 3.32 -4.21 10.77
N VAL A 102 2.68 -3.20 11.35
CA VAL A 102 3.04 -1.78 11.15
C VAL A 102 4.20 -1.35 12.05
N PHE A 103 4.27 -1.88 13.28
CA PHE A 103 5.28 -1.50 14.26
C PHE A 103 6.68 -1.97 13.86
N ILE A 104 6.82 -3.21 13.35
CA ILE A 104 8.11 -3.78 12.96
C ILE A 104 8.84 -2.92 11.90
N PRO A 105 8.19 -2.43 10.82
CA PRO A 105 8.78 -1.52 9.84
C PRO A 105 9.05 -0.09 10.33
N ILE A 106 8.20 0.44 11.23
CA ILE A 106 8.34 1.82 11.72
C ILE A 106 9.62 1.99 12.54
N ILE A 107 10.01 1.00 13.34
CA ILE A 107 11.22 1.06 14.17
C ILE A 107 12.48 1.35 13.34
N PRO A 108 12.90 0.50 12.38
CA PRO A 108 14.14 0.71 11.65
C PRO A 108 14.09 1.99 10.81
N PHE A 109 12.93 2.35 10.25
CA PHE A 109 12.75 3.62 9.55
C PHE A 109 13.00 4.82 10.48
N SER A 110 12.38 4.81 11.67
CA SER A 110 12.53 5.89 12.66
C SER A 110 13.97 5.98 13.17
N THR A 111 14.64 4.85 13.40
CA THR A 111 16.04 4.80 13.82
C THR A 111 16.95 5.44 12.77
N VAL A 112 16.78 5.09 11.48
CA VAL A 112 17.56 5.70 10.40
C VAL A 112 17.29 7.20 10.28
N ALA A 113 16.02 7.62 10.38
CA ALA A 113 15.65 9.03 10.33
C ALA A 113 16.28 9.85 11.47
N ILE A 114 16.22 9.35 12.71
CA ILE A 114 16.85 9.99 13.88
C ILE A 114 18.38 10.02 13.72
N TYR A 115 18.98 8.94 13.22
CA TYR A 115 20.41 8.90 12.96
C TYR A 115 20.85 9.96 11.94
N GLN A 116 20.11 10.10 10.83
CA GLN A 116 20.37 11.14 9.83
C GLN A 116 20.23 12.55 10.42
N LEU A 117 19.24 12.74 11.31
CA LEU A 117 19.02 14.00 12.00
C LEU A 117 20.21 14.40 12.87
N ILE A 118 20.66 13.49 13.73
CA ILE A 118 21.77 13.72 14.68
C ILE A 118 23.08 13.95 13.93
N THR A 119 23.26 13.27 12.80
CA THR A 119 24.51 13.33 12.01
C THR A 119 24.47 14.35 10.88
N SER A 120 23.44 15.20 10.83
CA SER A 120 23.24 16.20 9.76
C SER A 120 24.36 17.25 9.69
N SER A 121 24.96 17.62 10.83
CA SER A 121 26.04 18.60 10.92
C SER A 121 27.44 17.99 10.78
N VAL A 122 27.55 16.66 10.68
CA VAL A 122 28.84 15.97 10.62
C VAL A 122 29.26 15.82 9.15
N VAL A 123 30.49 16.21 8.82
CA VAL A 123 31.07 15.96 7.49
C VAL A 123 31.27 14.45 7.30
N LYS A 124 30.60 13.88 6.29
CA LYS A 124 30.60 12.42 6.02
C LYS A 124 31.44 12.10 4.80
N SER A 125 32.12 10.94 4.84
CA SER A 125 32.77 10.38 3.66
C SER A 125 31.72 9.90 2.64
N SER A 126 32.10 9.86 1.36
CA SER A 126 31.24 9.35 0.28
C SER A 126 30.77 7.92 0.53
N TYR A 127 31.64 7.08 1.11
CA TYR A 127 31.31 5.70 1.47
C TYR A 127 30.20 5.63 2.55
N ARG A 128 30.30 6.47 3.59
CA ARG A 128 29.28 6.52 4.65
C ARG A 128 27.94 7.04 4.12
N LEU A 129 27.95 8.05 3.25
CA LEU A 129 26.73 8.52 2.59
C LEU A 129 26.05 7.42 1.77
N ALA A 130 26.83 6.60 1.05
CA ALA A 130 26.28 5.47 0.30
C ALA A 130 25.63 4.42 1.21
N GLN A 131 26.24 4.10 2.36
CA GLN A 131 25.66 3.18 3.34
C GLN A 131 24.36 3.72 3.95
N GLU A 132 24.33 5.00 4.31
CA GLU A 132 23.13 5.65 4.83
C GLU A 132 21.99 5.68 3.80
N ALA A 133 22.31 5.94 2.53
CA ALA A 133 21.34 5.89 1.44
C ALA A 133 20.80 4.48 1.23
N LEU A 134 21.65 3.45 1.28
CA LEU A 134 21.22 2.06 1.21
C LEU A 134 20.29 1.70 2.38
N ALA A 135 20.67 2.05 3.61
CA ALA A 135 19.85 1.80 4.79
C ALA A 135 18.47 2.48 4.70
N LEU A 136 18.43 3.72 4.21
CA LEU A 136 17.19 4.44 3.99
C LEU A 136 16.32 3.75 2.92
N ASN A 137 16.90 3.32 1.81
CA ASN A 137 16.16 2.61 0.75
C ASN A 137 15.62 1.27 1.23
N VAL A 138 16.40 0.49 1.97
CA VAL A 138 15.95 -0.79 2.54
C VAL A 138 14.80 -0.56 3.53
N THR A 139 14.91 0.42 4.42
CA THR A 139 13.83 0.71 5.37
C THR A 139 12.57 1.24 4.69
N ASN A 140 12.70 2.04 3.63
CA ASN A 140 11.57 2.47 2.80
C ASN A 140 10.87 1.29 2.12
N ILE A 141 11.61 0.34 1.55
CA ILE A 141 11.02 -0.86 0.94
C ILE A 141 10.22 -1.66 1.98
N ILE A 142 10.79 -1.87 3.17
CA ILE A 142 10.11 -2.57 4.27
C ILE A 142 8.84 -1.81 4.69
N LEU A 143 8.91 -0.48 4.76
CA LEU A 143 7.74 0.36 5.05
C LEU A 143 6.67 0.23 3.96
N TYR A 144 7.05 0.21 2.68
CA TYR A 144 6.09 0.03 1.59
C TYR A 144 5.40 -1.34 1.62
N VAL A 145 6.15 -2.40 1.96
CA VAL A 145 5.57 -3.74 2.17
C VAL A 145 4.52 -3.71 3.29
N SER A 146 4.68 -2.87 4.31
CA SER A 146 3.71 -2.71 5.40
C SER A 146 2.36 -2.13 4.94
N TYR A 147 2.35 -1.31 3.88
CA TYR A 147 1.08 -0.82 3.33
C TYR A 147 0.30 -1.96 2.65
N ALA A 148 1.02 -2.88 1.98
CA ALA A 148 0.43 -4.07 1.39
C ALA A 148 0.07 -5.14 2.43
N SER A 149 0.75 -5.20 3.58
CA SER A 149 0.52 -6.23 4.60
C SER A 149 -0.89 -6.18 5.17
N ASN A 150 -1.55 -5.01 5.20
CA ASN A 150 -2.95 -4.88 5.61
C ASN A 150 -3.84 -5.86 4.83
N PHE A 151 -3.74 -5.87 3.50
CA PHE A 151 -4.51 -6.76 2.65
C PHE A 151 -4.30 -8.24 3.01
N TYR A 152 -3.05 -8.66 3.18
CA TYR A 152 -2.72 -10.03 3.57
C TYR A 152 -3.21 -10.39 4.97
N ILE A 153 -3.16 -9.46 5.93
CA ILE A 153 -3.68 -9.66 7.29
C ILE A 153 -5.20 -9.83 7.28
N TYR A 154 -5.92 -9.00 6.51
CA TYR A 154 -7.37 -9.16 6.32
C TYR A 154 -7.70 -10.52 5.72
N LEU A 155 -6.94 -10.94 4.70
CA LEU A 155 -7.11 -12.23 4.05
C LEU A 155 -6.81 -13.40 5.02
N MET A 156 -5.77 -13.33 5.84
CA MET A 156 -5.43 -14.42 6.76
C MET A 156 -6.35 -14.48 7.98
N SER A 157 -6.70 -13.33 8.56
CA SER A 157 -7.38 -13.28 9.86
C SER A 157 -8.89 -13.51 9.77
N SER A 158 -9.55 -13.03 8.71
CA SER A 158 -11.01 -13.13 8.59
C SER A 158 -11.43 -14.23 7.62
N SER A 159 -12.08 -15.27 8.12
CA SER A 159 -12.69 -16.31 7.29
C SER A 159 -13.85 -15.77 6.47
N SER A 160 -14.60 -14.81 7.00
CA SER A 160 -15.67 -14.10 6.28
C SER A 160 -15.11 -13.33 5.08
N TYR A 161 -14.02 -12.59 5.28
CA TYR A 161 -13.37 -11.83 4.20
C TYR A 161 -12.87 -12.76 3.09
N ARG A 162 -12.25 -13.90 3.44
CA ARG A 162 -11.83 -14.91 2.46
C ARG A 162 -13.00 -15.43 1.63
N ARG A 163 -14.14 -15.73 2.26
CA ARG A 163 -15.32 -16.24 1.56
C ARG A 163 -15.87 -15.19 0.60
N ASP A 164 -15.95 -13.93 1.00
CA ASP A 164 -16.48 -12.87 0.14
C ASP A 164 -15.51 -12.50 -0.98
N PHE A 165 -14.20 -12.48 -0.70
CA PHE A 165 -13.17 -12.29 -1.71
C PHE A 165 -13.18 -13.43 -2.76
N LEU A 166 -13.27 -14.68 -2.32
CA LEU A 166 -13.38 -15.84 -3.22
C LEU A 166 -14.65 -15.78 -4.07
N LYS A 167 -15.79 -15.40 -3.50
CA LYS A 167 -17.03 -15.19 -4.27
C LYS A 167 -16.84 -14.13 -5.35
N LEU A 168 -16.14 -13.04 -5.04
CA LEU A 168 -15.89 -11.94 -5.98
C LEU A 168 -14.98 -12.40 -7.13
N ILE A 169 -13.91 -13.13 -6.82
CA ILE A 169 -13.02 -13.74 -7.83
C ILE A 169 -13.79 -14.75 -8.70
N LEU A 170 -14.55 -15.66 -8.08
CA LEU A 170 -15.35 -16.66 -8.79
C LEU A 170 -16.42 -16.00 -9.66
N PHE A 171 -17.05 -14.93 -9.18
CA PHE A 171 -18.02 -14.16 -9.95
C PHE A 171 -17.38 -13.47 -11.16
N CYS A 172 -16.22 -12.83 -10.99
CA CYS A 172 -15.47 -12.24 -12.09
C CYS A 172 -15.04 -13.29 -13.11
N TYR A 173 -14.51 -14.43 -12.64
CA TYR A 173 -14.08 -15.53 -13.50
C TYR A 173 -15.26 -16.14 -14.27
N HIS A 174 -16.40 -16.36 -13.60
CA HIS A 174 -17.61 -16.87 -14.24
C HIS A 174 -18.19 -15.87 -15.24
N ARG A 175 -18.18 -14.57 -14.92
CA ARG A 175 -18.66 -13.52 -15.82
C ARG A 175 -17.85 -13.49 -17.12
N ASP A 176 -16.54 -13.60 -17.02
CA ASP A 176 -15.63 -13.63 -18.17
C ASP A 176 -15.85 -14.89 -19.03
N TYR A 177 -16.08 -16.03 -18.39
CA TYR A 177 -16.44 -17.28 -19.08
C TYR A 177 -17.78 -17.17 -19.84
N THR A 178 -18.81 -16.57 -19.23
CA THR A 178 -20.10 -16.37 -19.91
C THR A 178 -20.07 -15.34 -21.03
N ASN A 179 -19.29 -14.25 -20.88
CA ASN A 179 -19.22 -13.20 -21.89
C ASN A 179 -18.52 -13.69 -23.17
N ASN A 180 -17.49 -14.54 -23.01
CA ASN A 180 -16.83 -15.21 -24.14
C ASN A 180 -17.75 -16.20 -24.88
N ARG A 181 -18.71 -16.84 -24.19
CA ARG A 181 -19.69 -17.73 -24.85
C ARG A 181 -20.76 -16.99 -25.65
N VAL A 182 -21.20 -15.82 -25.20
CA VAL A 182 -22.19 -15.02 -25.95
C VAL A 182 -21.55 -14.45 -27.22
N GLY A 183 -20.29 -14.00 -27.16
CA GLY A 183 -19.55 -13.53 -28.33
C GLY A 183 -19.36 -14.59 -29.44
N THR A 184 -19.25 -15.87 -29.08
CA THR A 184 -19.15 -16.97 -30.06
C THR A 184 -20.49 -17.31 -30.72
N MET A 185 -21.61 -17.26 -29.99
CA MET A 185 -22.93 -17.55 -30.59
C MET A 185 -23.35 -16.50 -31.61
N THR A 186 -23.08 -15.22 -31.37
CA THR A 186 -23.44 -14.14 -32.31
C THR A 186 -22.68 -14.24 -33.63
N ARG A 187 -21.46 -14.81 -33.61
CA ARG A 187 -20.61 -14.95 -34.79
C ARG A 187 -21.04 -16.14 -35.66
N GLU A 188 -21.35 -17.29 -35.07
CA GLU A 188 -21.90 -18.44 -35.82
C GLU A 188 -23.27 -18.14 -36.43
N GLN A 189 -24.12 -17.38 -35.73
CA GLN A 189 -25.44 -17.01 -36.24
C GLN A 189 -25.35 -15.99 -37.38
N HIS A 190 -24.34 -15.11 -37.37
CA HIS A 190 -24.06 -14.23 -38.50
C HIS A 190 -23.48 -14.98 -39.70
N GLU A 191 -22.58 -15.94 -39.49
CA GLU A 191 -22.04 -16.79 -40.55
C GLU A 191 -23.11 -17.70 -41.19
N MET A 192 -24.01 -18.28 -40.38
CA MET A 192 -25.16 -19.04 -40.90
C MET A 192 -26.14 -18.17 -41.71
N ASN A 193 -26.42 -16.95 -41.27
CA ASN A 193 -27.26 -16.01 -42.03
C ASN A 193 -26.58 -15.51 -43.31
N THR A 194 -25.25 -15.40 -43.33
CA THR A 194 -24.53 -14.98 -44.55
C THR A 194 -24.49 -16.11 -45.58
N ALA A 195 -24.32 -17.36 -45.13
CA ALA A 195 -24.31 -18.54 -45.99
C ALA A 195 -25.69 -18.87 -46.60
N SER A 196 -26.80 -18.53 -45.93
CA SER A 196 -28.15 -18.74 -46.48
C SER A 196 -28.47 -17.73 -47.59
N ILE A 197 -27.98 -16.49 -47.49
CA ILE A 197 -28.17 -15.45 -48.52
C ILE A 197 -27.36 -15.76 -49.78
N THR A 198 -26.15 -16.34 -49.67
CA THR A 198 -25.34 -16.67 -50.86
C THR A 198 -25.93 -17.79 -51.72
N ARG A 199 -26.82 -18.64 -51.18
CA ARG A 199 -27.48 -19.72 -51.95
C ARG A 199 -28.66 -19.27 -52.80
N GLN A 200 -29.14 -18.03 -52.63
CA GLN A 200 -30.28 -17.51 -53.41
C GLN A 200 -29.87 -16.69 -54.63
N LEU A 201 -28.57 -16.56 -54.93
CA LEU A 201 -28.13 -15.85 -56.13
C LEU A 201 -28.42 -16.69 -57.39
N PRO A 202 -29.26 -16.17 -58.33
CA PRO A 202 -29.58 -16.87 -59.56
C PRO A 202 -28.32 -17.04 -60.41
N ARG A 203 -28.12 -18.27 -60.92
CA ARG A 203 -26.99 -18.56 -61.81
C ARG A 203 -27.13 -17.72 -63.09
N PRO A 204 -26.04 -17.11 -63.57
CA PRO A 204 -26.06 -16.40 -64.83
C PRO A 204 -26.45 -17.36 -65.95
N VAL A 205 -27.51 -17.00 -66.67
CA VAL A 205 -27.97 -17.70 -67.87
C VAL A 205 -27.06 -17.25 -69.00
N ASN A 206 -26.29 -18.20 -69.54
CA ASN A 206 -25.57 -18.07 -70.81
C ASN A 206 -26.55 -18.28 -71.97
#